data_AF-A0A940Y6Z9-F1
#
_entry.id   AF-A0A940Y6Z9-F1
#
_cell.length_a   1.000
_cell.length_b   1.000
_cell.length_c   1.000
_cell.angle_alpha   90.00
_cell.angle_beta   90.00
_cell.angle_gamma   90.00
#
_symmetry.space_group_name_H-M   'P 1'
#
loop_
_entity.id
_entity.type
_entity.pdbx_description
1 polymer ?
#
loop_
_entity_poly.entity_id
_entity_poly.type
_entity_poly.pdbx_seq_one_letter_code
_entity_poly.pdbx_strand_id
1 'polypeptide(L)'
;MNTSRLALALAAITLASGCAVVPEYRAPQGAAVARLNLKSPGNKWICLAGQRQRLVADSTGYADIPAGNRVTIGSSYYNYVYGGVSTSCSPRSSIIPEAGQRYYIDFEIEAERCFAFIFKEDATHRTGLALDPTFGQSTDCFGK
;
A
#
# COMPACT_ATOMS: atom_id res chain seq x y z
N MET A 1 37.57 42.74 -17.89
CA MET A 1 37.34 41.36 -17.41
C MET A 1 35.88 41.28 -16.95
N ASN A 2 35.02 40.66 -17.78
CA ASN A 2 33.56 40.73 -17.67
C ASN A 2 33.01 39.77 -16.61
N THR A 3 32.62 40.32 -15.46
CA THR A 3 32.00 39.61 -14.32
C THR A 3 30.55 39.19 -14.56
N SER A 4 29.91 39.59 -15.66
CA SER A 4 28.48 39.36 -15.92
C SER A 4 28.11 37.95 -16.41
N ARG A 5 29.08 37.03 -16.62
CA ARG A 5 28.77 35.67 -17.11
C ARG A 5 28.65 34.61 -16.01
N LEU A 6 29.03 34.91 -14.77
CA LEU A 6 28.97 33.93 -13.68
C LEU A 6 27.59 33.84 -12.99
N ALA A 7 26.73 34.83 -13.16
CA ALA A 7 25.45 34.89 -12.43
C ALA A 7 24.35 33.98 -13.00
N LEU A 8 24.46 33.53 -14.26
CA LEU A 8 23.43 32.67 -14.87
C LEU A 8 23.60 31.16 -14.58
N ALA A 9 24.74 30.72 -14.05
CA ALA A 9 25.00 29.30 -13.84
C ALA A 9 24.45 28.75 -12.51
N LEU A 10 24.13 29.60 -11.53
CA LEU A 10 23.61 29.16 -10.22
C LEU A 10 22.08 29.08 -10.12
N ALA A 11 21.33 29.58 -11.10
CA ALA A 11 19.87 29.61 -11.04
C ALA A 11 19.19 28.30 -11.51
N ALA A 12 19.94 27.30 -11.98
CA ALA A 12 19.38 26.09 -12.60
C ALA A 12 19.29 24.86 -11.66
N ILE A 13 19.75 24.95 -10.41
CA ILE A 13 19.86 23.78 -9.51
C ILE A 13 18.66 23.65 -8.53
N THR A 14 17.72 24.59 -8.51
CA THR A 14 16.69 24.68 -7.45
C THR A 14 15.33 24.02 -7.74
N LEU A 15 15.16 23.23 -8.80
CA LEU A 15 13.83 22.72 -9.21
C LEU A 15 13.57 21.21 -9.02
N ALA A 16 14.47 20.47 -8.36
CA ALA A 16 14.31 19.02 -8.20
C ALA A 16 14.00 18.55 -6.76
N SER A 17 13.43 19.42 -5.90
CA SER A 17 12.76 18.98 -4.68
C SER A 17 11.37 18.43 -5.01
N GLY A 18 11.33 17.36 -5.79
CA GLY A 18 10.10 16.63 -6.09
C GLY A 18 9.51 16.09 -4.79
N CYS A 19 8.31 16.54 -4.43
CA CYS A 19 7.50 15.88 -3.42
C CYS A 19 7.39 14.41 -3.83
N ALA A 20 7.88 13.48 -3.00
CA ALA A 20 7.83 12.05 -3.30
C ALA A 20 6.38 11.56 -3.27
N VAL A 21 5.68 11.68 -4.39
CA VAL A 21 4.32 11.16 -4.56
C VAL A 21 4.43 9.65 -4.73
N VAL A 22 3.77 8.89 -3.87
CA VAL A 22 3.65 7.44 -4.03
C VAL A 22 2.76 7.17 -5.25
N PRO A 23 3.26 6.51 -6.30
CA PRO A 23 2.49 6.27 -7.51
C PRO A 23 1.28 5.37 -7.23
N GLU A 24 0.20 5.53 -7.98
CA GLU A 24 -0.99 4.67 -7.90
C GLU A 24 -0.74 3.35 -8.65
N TYR A 25 -1.14 2.23 -8.05
CA TYR A 25 -1.13 0.96 -8.75
C TYR A 25 -2.29 0.89 -9.74
N ARG A 26 -1.98 0.48 -10.97
CA ARG A 26 -2.97 0.08 -11.97
C ARG A 26 -2.60 -1.30 -12.49
N ALA A 27 -3.56 -2.21 -12.48
CA ALA A 27 -3.37 -3.52 -13.09
C ALA A 27 -3.12 -3.35 -14.61
N PRO A 28 -2.11 -4.04 -15.18
CA PRO A 28 -1.94 -4.08 -16.63
C PRO A 28 -3.19 -4.64 -17.31
N GLN A 29 -3.49 -4.17 -18.51
CA GLN A 29 -4.63 -4.67 -19.28
C GLN A 29 -4.49 -6.19 -19.52
N GLY A 30 -5.54 -6.96 -19.21
CA GLY A 30 -5.56 -8.41 -19.39
C GLY A 30 -4.78 -9.21 -18.33
N ALA A 31 -4.20 -8.56 -17.32
CA ALA A 31 -3.57 -9.28 -16.22
C ALA A 31 -4.61 -10.04 -15.39
N ALA A 32 -4.23 -11.21 -14.86
CA ALA A 32 -5.02 -11.90 -13.86
C ALA A 32 -4.99 -11.08 -12.55
N VAL A 33 -6.18 -10.71 -12.06
CA VAL A 33 -6.34 -9.88 -10.87
C VAL A 33 -7.22 -10.55 -9.82
N ALA A 34 -6.94 -10.24 -8.56
CA ALA A 34 -7.84 -10.40 -7.44
C ALA A 34 -8.38 -9.02 -7.02
N ARG A 35 -9.36 -9.00 -6.12
CA ARG A 35 -10.04 -7.78 -5.69
C ARG A 35 -9.85 -7.58 -4.19
N LEU A 36 -9.29 -6.44 -3.77
CA LEU A 36 -9.09 -6.11 -2.36
C LEU A 36 -10.05 -5.01 -1.91
N ASN A 37 -10.86 -5.31 -0.90
CA ASN A 37 -11.74 -4.35 -0.23
C ASN A 37 -10.90 -3.36 0.60
N LEU A 38 -11.03 -2.07 0.32
CA LEU A 38 -10.23 -1.02 0.98
C LEU A 38 -11.01 -0.25 2.06
N LYS A 39 -12.17 -0.76 2.50
CA LYS A 39 -13.04 -0.04 3.45
C LYS A 39 -12.48 0.06 4.88
N SER A 40 -11.49 -0.75 5.26
CA SER A 40 -10.86 -0.64 6.58
C SER A 40 -10.05 0.66 6.72
N PRO A 41 -9.85 1.19 7.94
CA PRO A 41 -9.12 2.44 8.15
C PRO A 41 -7.67 2.45 7.65
N GLY A 42 -7.19 3.63 7.26
CA GLY A 42 -5.81 3.86 6.80
C GLY A 42 -5.61 3.75 5.29
N ASN A 43 -4.51 4.35 4.81
CA ASN A 43 -4.18 4.42 3.40
C ASN A 43 -3.55 3.09 2.96
N LYS A 44 -4.21 2.37 2.05
CA LYS A 44 -3.76 1.07 1.56
C LYS A 44 -2.73 1.21 0.46
N TRP A 45 -1.75 0.32 0.48
CA TRP A 45 -0.69 0.29 -0.51
C TRP A 45 -0.28 -1.16 -0.81
N ILE A 46 0.23 -1.37 -2.01
CA ILE A 46 0.79 -2.64 -2.47
C ILE A 46 2.28 -2.47 -2.78
N CYS A 47 2.99 -3.56 -2.67
CA CYS A 47 4.41 -3.68 -2.91
C CYS A 47 4.65 -4.52 -4.15
N LEU A 48 5.17 -3.91 -5.21
CA LEU A 48 5.49 -4.61 -6.45
C LEU A 48 6.90 -4.23 -6.88
N ALA A 49 7.72 -5.24 -7.15
CA ALA A 49 9.11 -5.07 -7.58
C ALA A 49 9.93 -4.09 -6.69
N GLY A 50 9.75 -4.18 -5.36
CA GLY A 50 10.47 -3.30 -4.41
C GLY A 50 10.02 -1.83 -4.46
N GLN A 51 8.82 -1.56 -4.96
CA GLN A 51 8.22 -0.23 -4.94
C GLN A 51 6.84 -0.26 -4.29
N ARG A 52 6.62 0.70 -3.38
CA ARG A 52 5.30 0.94 -2.80
C ARG A 52 4.46 1.71 -3.82
N GLN A 53 3.25 1.22 -4.04
CA GLN A 53 2.25 1.84 -4.89
C GLN A 53 0.94 1.97 -4.12
N ARG A 54 0.25 3.10 -4.24
CA ARG A 54 -1.02 3.36 -3.56
C ARG A 54 -2.12 2.52 -4.21
N LEU A 55 -2.93 1.86 -3.38
CA LEU A 55 -4.16 1.21 -3.83
C LEU A 55 -5.31 2.23 -3.73
N VAL A 56 -6.12 2.31 -4.78
CA VAL A 56 -7.26 3.22 -4.86
C VAL A 56 -8.50 2.42 -5.16
N ALA A 57 -9.51 2.62 -4.32
CA ALA A 57 -10.78 1.95 -4.48
C ALA A 57 -11.53 2.51 -5.69
N ASP A 58 -12.19 1.64 -6.44
CA ASP A 58 -13.23 2.00 -7.37
C ASP A 58 -14.54 2.36 -6.66
N SER A 59 -15.61 2.58 -7.45
CA SER A 59 -16.95 2.94 -6.95
C SER A 59 -17.58 1.88 -6.03
N THR A 60 -17.07 0.65 -6.02
CA THR A 60 -17.57 -0.43 -5.16
C THR A 60 -16.77 -0.57 -3.86
N GLY A 61 -15.69 0.20 -3.70
CA GLY A 61 -14.82 0.14 -2.53
C GLY A 61 -13.67 -0.88 -2.65
N TYR A 62 -13.41 -1.39 -3.85
CA TYR A 62 -12.39 -2.40 -4.11
C TYR A 62 -11.29 -1.87 -5.02
N ALA A 63 -10.07 -2.38 -4.87
CA ALA A 63 -8.99 -2.20 -5.83
C ALA A 63 -8.58 -3.53 -6.43
N ASP A 64 -8.14 -3.51 -7.68
CA ASP A 64 -7.48 -4.67 -8.28
C ASP A 64 -6.08 -4.85 -7.67
N ILE A 65 -5.67 -6.10 -7.49
CA ILE A 65 -4.32 -6.52 -7.08
C ILE A 65 -3.87 -7.69 -7.97
N PRO A 66 -2.55 -7.89 -8.23
CA PRO A 66 -2.09 -9.01 -9.04
C PRO A 66 -2.47 -10.35 -8.42
N ALA A 67 -2.85 -11.32 -9.26
CA ALA A 67 -3.06 -12.70 -8.85
C ALA A 67 -1.87 -13.61 -9.22
N GLY A 68 -1.76 -14.75 -8.54
CA GLY A 68 -0.83 -15.84 -8.85
C GLY A 68 0.60 -15.64 -8.36
N ASN A 69 0.96 -14.47 -7.84
CA ASN A 69 2.28 -14.18 -7.28
C ASN A 69 2.17 -13.62 -5.86
N ARG A 70 3.21 -13.81 -5.05
CA ARG A 70 3.26 -13.24 -3.71
C ARG A 70 3.32 -11.71 -3.79
N VAL A 71 2.39 -11.05 -3.13
CA VAL A 71 2.36 -9.59 -2.99
C VAL A 71 2.37 -9.21 -1.53
N THR A 72 3.01 -8.09 -1.20
CA THR A 72 2.91 -7.47 0.12
C THR A 72 1.93 -6.32 0.06
N ILE A 73 0.95 -6.32 0.95
CA ILE A 73 -0.05 -5.27 1.08
C ILE A 73 0.05 -4.71 2.50
N GLY A 74 -0.08 -3.40 2.63
CA GLY A 74 -0.11 -2.77 3.94
C GLY A 74 -1.09 -1.61 4.02
N SER A 75 -1.23 -1.11 5.24
CA SER A 75 -2.07 0.04 5.58
C SER A 75 -1.22 1.04 6.34
N SER A 76 -1.15 2.28 5.89
CA SER A 76 -0.50 3.37 6.62
C SER A 76 -1.54 4.20 7.37
N TYR A 77 -1.40 4.25 8.68
CA TYR A 77 -2.26 4.99 9.60
C TYR A 77 -1.43 6.03 10.35
N TYR A 78 -1.95 7.26 10.42
CA TYR A 78 -1.34 8.37 11.13
C TYR A 78 -2.41 8.99 12.02
N ASN A 79 -2.19 9.00 13.32
CA ASN A 79 -3.06 9.69 14.27
C ASN A 79 -2.26 10.81 14.93
N TYR A 80 -2.80 12.02 14.83
CA TYR A 80 -2.28 13.20 15.52
C TYR A 80 -3.06 13.36 16.82
N VAL A 81 -2.43 13.04 17.96
CA VAL A 81 -3.03 13.29 19.26
C VAL A 81 -2.74 14.74 19.67
N TYR A 82 -3.75 15.41 20.22
CA TYR A 82 -3.64 16.77 20.76
C TYR A 82 -2.49 16.81 21.79
N GLY A 83 -1.48 17.66 21.56
CA GLY A 83 -0.25 17.69 22.37
C GLY A 83 1.03 17.22 21.66
N GLY A 84 0.97 16.89 20.37
CA GLY A 84 2.16 16.70 19.53
C GLY A 84 2.69 15.26 19.46
N VAL A 85 2.04 14.30 20.13
CA VAL A 85 2.35 12.89 19.97
C VAL A 85 1.66 12.37 18.72
N SER A 86 2.43 12.06 17.68
CA SER A 86 1.92 11.36 16.50
C SER A 86 2.15 9.86 16.65
N THR A 87 1.09 9.06 16.69
CA THR A 87 1.21 7.61 16.55
C THR A 87 1.09 7.29 15.06
N SER A 88 2.17 6.78 14.48
CA SER A 88 2.17 6.29 13.10
C SER A 88 2.28 4.78 13.10
N CYS A 89 1.55 4.14 12.20
CA CYS A 89 1.69 2.71 11.99
C CYS A 89 1.55 2.31 10.54
N SER A 90 2.33 1.31 10.12
CA SER A 90 2.31 0.82 8.74
C SER A 90 2.45 -0.71 8.65
N PRO A 91 1.58 -1.50 9.30
CA PRO A 91 1.66 -2.94 9.22
C PRO A 91 1.36 -3.43 7.80
N ARG A 92 1.84 -4.64 7.54
CA ARG A 92 1.84 -5.27 6.23
C ARG A 92 1.89 -6.77 6.39
N SER A 93 1.32 -7.45 5.43
CA SER A 93 1.36 -8.92 5.31
C SER A 93 1.44 -9.31 3.85
N SER A 94 1.82 -10.56 3.61
CA SER A 94 1.88 -11.09 2.25
C SER A 94 0.93 -12.25 2.05
N ILE A 95 0.35 -12.29 0.85
CA ILE A 95 -0.46 -13.41 0.34
C ILE A 95 -0.11 -13.67 -1.12
N ILE A 96 -0.57 -14.81 -1.67
CA ILE A 96 -0.59 -15.12 -3.09
C ILE A 96 -2.08 -15.06 -3.52
N PRO A 97 -2.55 -13.94 -4.10
CA PRO A 97 -3.96 -13.79 -4.42
C PRO A 97 -4.41 -14.73 -5.53
N GLU A 98 -5.58 -15.32 -5.39
CA GLU A 98 -6.21 -16.14 -6.43
C GLU A 98 -6.96 -15.27 -7.45
N ALA A 99 -6.87 -15.61 -8.74
CA ALA A 99 -7.54 -14.85 -9.78
C ALA A 99 -9.06 -14.85 -9.58
N GLY A 100 -9.69 -13.66 -9.64
CA GLY A 100 -11.12 -13.49 -9.41
C GLY A 100 -11.55 -13.55 -7.93
N GLN A 101 -10.66 -13.92 -7.01
CA GLN A 101 -10.98 -13.97 -5.58
C GLN A 101 -11.09 -12.56 -4.99
N ARG A 102 -12.03 -12.40 -4.07
CA ARG A 102 -12.21 -11.17 -3.28
C ARG A 102 -11.55 -11.32 -1.92
N TYR A 103 -10.95 -10.24 -1.46
CA TYR A 103 -10.20 -10.17 -0.23
C TYR A 103 -10.63 -8.97 0.59
N TYR A 104 -10.53 -9.10 1.91
CA TYR A 104 -10.66 -8.01 2.88
C TYR A 104 -9.35 -7.85 3.64
N ILE A 105 -8.84 -6.62 3.71
CA ILE A 105 -7.70 -6.29 4.58
C ILE A 105 -8.22 -5.61 5.84
N ASP A 106 -7.82 -6.13 6.99
CA ASP A 106 -8.06 -5.47 8.27
C ASP A 106 -6.78 -4.88 8.84
N PHE A 107 -6.96 -3.80 9.59
CA PHE A 107 -5.90 -3.12 10.31
C PHE A 107 -6.30 -3.00 11.78
N GLU A 108 -5.50 -3.61 12.64
CA GLU A 108 -5.73 -3.60 14.08
C GLU A 108 -4.55 -2.96 14.80
N ILE A 109 -4.86 -2.18 15.84
CA ILE A 109 -3.89 -1.69 16.81
C ILE A 109 -4.26 -2.30 18.15
N GLU A 110 -3.37 -3.12 18.70
CA GLU A 110 -3.56 -3.75 20.01
C GLU A 110 -2.25 -3.71 20.78
N ALA A 111 -2.30 -3.27 22.05
CA ALA A 111 -1.15 -3.17 22.93
C ALA A 111 0.08 -2.49 22.28
N GLU A 112 -0.15 -1.33 21.64
CA GLU A 112 0.86 -0.53 20.93
C GLU A 112 1.54 -1.22 19.73
N ARG A 113 1.01 -2.38 19.31
CA ARG A 113 1.43 -3.09 18.11
C ARG A 113 0.36 -2.98 17.05
N CYS A 114 0.78 -3.05 15.80
CA CYS A 114 -0.17 -3.03 14.68
C CYS A 114 -0.05 -4.26 13.83
N PHE A 115 -1.21 -4.70 13.38
CA PHE A 115 -1.36 -5.91 12.61
C PHE A 115 -2.10 -5.59 11.31
N ALA A 116 -1.75 -6.34 10.26
CA ALA A 116 -2.44 -6.29 8.98
C ALA A 116 -2.85 -7.72 8.62
N PHE A 117 -4.14 -7.99 8.68
CA PHE A 117 -4.69 -9.29 8.34
C PHE A 117 -5.32 -9.22 6.96
N ILE A 118 -5.12 -10.25 6.16
CA ILE A 118 -5.76 -10.35 4.84
C ILE A 118 -6.56 -11.64 4.82
N PHE A 119 -7.85 -11.47 4.57
CA PHE A 119 -8.85 -12.53 4.56
C PHE A 119 -9.39 -12.70 3.15
N LYS A 120 -9.68 -13.94 2.76
CA LYS A 120 -10.58 -14.21 1.64
C LYS A 120 -12.01 -13.86 2.06
N GLU A 121 -12.74 -13.15 1.20
CA GLU A 121 -14.19 -13.07 1.32
C GLU A 121 -14.79 -14.44 0.93
N ASP A 122 -15.41 -15.11 1.89
CA ASP A 122 -15.93 -16.47 1.76
C ASP A 122 -17.26 -16.61 2.50
N ALA A 123 -18.34 -16.70 1.73
CA ALA A 123 -19.71 -16.79 2.25
C ALA A 123 -20.03 -18.12 2.95
N THR A 124 -19.16 -19.13 2.87
CA THR A 124 -19.33 -20.40 3.58
C THR A 124 -18.97 -20.29 5.06
N HIS A 125 -18.21 -19.25 5.44
CA HIS A 125 -17.88 -18.95 6.83
C HIS A 125 -18.90 -17.99 7.44
N ARG A 126 -19.21 -18.16 8.74
CA ARG A 126 -20.21 -17.34 9.45
C ARG A 126 -19.90 -15.84 9.41
N THR A 127 -18.62 -15.47 9.41
CA THR A 127 -18.13 -14.09 9.34
C THR A 127 -18.08 -13.55 7.90
N GLY A 128 -18.32 -14.39 6.89
CA GLY A 128 -18.06 -14.07 5.49
C GLY A 128 -16.58 -13.96 5.14
N LEU A 129 -15.68 -14.36 6.05
CA LEU A 129 -14.23 -14.20 5.95
C LEU A 129 -13.50 -15.48 6.36
N ALA A 130 -12.44 -15.82 5.62
CA ALA A 130 -11.51 -16.90 5.93
C ALA A 130 -10.06 -16.39 5.84
N LEU A 131 -9.16 -16.87 6.70
CA LEU A 131 -7.73 -16.52 6.59
C LEU A 131 -7.17 -17.12 5.29
N ASP A 132 -6.41 -16.35 4.53
CA ASP A 132 -5.76 -16.88 3.33
C ASP A 132 -4.68 -17.91 3.72
N PRO A 133 -4.67 -19.14 3.15
CA PRO A 133 -3.72 -20.18 3.54
C PRO A 133 -2.26 -19.85 3.18
N THR A 134 -2.03 -18.88 2.30
CA THR A 134 -0.71 -18.40 1.90
C THR A 134 -0.25 -17.17 2.70
N PHE A 135 -1.06 -16.75 3.68
CA PHE A 135 -0.77 -15.68 4.61
C PHE A 135 0.60 -15.92 5.27
N GLY A 136 1.44 -14.89 5.23
CA GLY A 136 2.77 -14.95 5.80
C GLY A 136 3.35 -13.59 6.07
N GLN A 137 4.56 -13.59 6.61
CA GLN A 137 5.31 -12.37 6.87
C GLN A 137 5.49 -11.56 5.59
N SER A 138 5.42 -10.24 5.74
CA SER A 138 5.64 -9.31 4.63
C SER A 138 7.06 -9.41 4.09
N THR A 139 7.21 -9.43 2.77
CA THR A 139 8.52 -9.15 2.15
C THR A 139 8.81 -7.65 2.13
N ASP A 140 10.09 -7.29 2.07
CA ASP A 140 10.51 -5.89 2.03
C ASP A 140 10.14 -5.16 0.74
N CYS A 141 9.55 -3.98 0.92
CA CYS A 141 9.21 -3.05 -0.16
C CYS A 141 10.32 -2.05 -0.47
N PHE A 142 11.40 -2.16 0.26
CA PHE A 142 12.62 -1.40 0.06
C PHE A 142 13.75 -2.42 0.12
N GLY A 143 13.85 -3.22 -0.95
CA GLY A 143 15.02 -4.07 -1.14
C GLY A 143 16.23 -3.15 -1.37
N LYS A 144 17.20 -3.23 -0.47
CA LYS A 144 18.56 -3.45 -0.94
C LYS A 144 18.85 -4.92 -0.78
#